data_AF-A0A369XVR7-F1
#
_entry.id   AF-A0A369XVR7-F1
#
_cell.length_a   1.000
_cell.length_b   1.000
_cell.length_c   1.000
_cell.angle_alpha   90.00
_cell.angle_beta   90.00
_cell.angle_gamma   90.00
#
_symmetry.space_group_name_H-M   'P 1'
#
loop_
_entity.id
_entity.type
_entity.pdbx_description
1 polymer ?
#
loop_
_entity_poly.entity_id
_entity_poly.type
_entity_poly.pdbx_seq_one_letter_code
_entity_poly.pdbx_strand_id
1 'polypeptide(L)'
;MSLKILKKAIELQQNISFDYNNEGERTGNPHAVYNHINKNRTKSVKVDIEQTSGFSSEQKPFSSFRQFDLDKISNVKLEDDEFNVSGKYNSKSSRYNDAIIKL
;
A
#
# COMPACT_ATOMS: atom_id res chain seq x y z
N MET A 1 -1.23 7.23 -12.84
CA MET A 1 -0.45 8.23 -12.07
C MET A 1 -0.07 7.72 -10.68
N SER A 2 -0.95 6.99 -10.00
CA SER A 2 -0.77 6.45 -8.64
C SER A 2 0.57 5.73 -8.39
N LEU A 3 1.04 4.89 -9.33
CA LEU A 3 2.29 4.12 -9.16
C LEU A 3 3.54 5.00 -8.96
N LYS A 4 3.65 6.14 -9.65
CA LYS A 4 4.84 7.02 -9.54
C LYS A 4 4.90 7.65 -8.15
N ILE A 5 3.75 8.07 -7.63
CA ILE A 5 3.64 8.66 -6.30
C ILE A 5 3.92 7.61 -5.22
N LEU A 6 3.37 6.41 -5.37
CA LEU A 6 3.63 5.29 -4.46
C LEU A 6 5.11 4.88 -4.42
N LYS A 7 5.80 4.84 -5.56
CA LYS A 7 7.25 4.60 -5.59
C LYS A 7 8.00 5.64 -4.78
N LYS A 8 7.71 6.92 -5.03
CA LYS A 8 8.33 8.02 -4.31
C LYS A 8 8.04 7.96 -2.80
N ALA A 9 6.81 7.66 -2.41
CA ALA A 9 6.42 7.51 -1.01
C ALA A 9 7.22 6.40 -0.31
N ILE A 10 7.41 5.26 -0.97
CA ILE A 10 8.19 4.13 -0.44
C ILE A 10 9.67 4.51 -0.33
N GLU A 11 10.27 5.12 -1.35
CA GLU A 11 11.68 5.55 -1.32
C GLU A 11 11.97 6.54 -0.20
N LEU A 12 11.04 7.46 0.05
CA LEU A 12 11.17 8.50 1.06
C LEU A 12 10.58 8.11 2.42
N GLN A 13 10.01 6.91 2.56
CA GLN A 13 9.28 6.50 3.77
C GLN A 13 8.21 7.52 4.21
N GLN A 14 7.51 8.10 3.24
CA GLN A 14 6.47 9.10 3.47
C GLN A 14 5.07 8.48 3.50
N ASN A 15 4.23 9.02 4.38
CA ASN A 15 2.83 8.68 4.44
C ASN A 15 2.10 9.10 3.17
N ILE A 16 0.99 8.42 2.90
CA ILE A 16 0.10 8.80 1.80
C ILE A 16 -1.35 8.86 2.28
N SER A 17 -2.11 9.77 1.68
CA SER A 17 -3.56 9.66 1.57
C SER A 17 -3.94 9.10 0.20
N PHE A 18 -4.99 8.29 0.16
CA PHE A 18 -5.50 7.69 -1.07
C PHE A 18 -6.96 7.27 -0.94
N ASP A 19 -7.66 7.23 -2.06
CA ASP A 19 -8.95 6.58 -2.17
C ASP A 19 -8.76 5.15 -2.67
N TYR A 20 -9.62 4.24 -2.19
CA TYR A 20 -9.72 2.89 -2.73
C TYR A 20 -11.16 2.56 -3.03
N ASN A 21 -11.41 2.14 -4.27
CA ASN A 21 -12.74 1.79 -4.80
C ASN A 21 -13.81 2.90 -4.65
N ASN A 22 -13.39 4.17 -4.57
CA ASN A 22 -14.26 5.33 -4.29
C ASN A 22 -15.10 5.20 -3.00
N GLU A 23 -14.65 4.39 -2.04
CA GLU A 23 -15.36 4.18 -0.77
C GLU A 23 -15.03 5.22 0.30
N GLY A 24 -14.01 6.05 0.04
CA GLY A 24 -13.54 7.09 0.94
C GLY A 24 -12.03 7.08 1.14
N GLU A 25 -11.55 8.21 1.65
CA GLU A 25 -10.14 8.49 1.82
C GLU A 25 -9.56 7.64 2.96
N ARG A 26 -8.32 7.20 2.76
CA ARG A 26 -7.54 6.36 3.66
C ARG A 26 -6.16 6.97 3.81
N THR A 27 -5.58 6.85 4.99
CA THR A 27 -4.18 7.22 5.22
C THR A 27 -3.41 5.98 5.64
N GLY A 28 -2.18 5.86 5.15
CA GLY A 28 -1.32 4.76 5.55
C GLY A 28 0.11 4.88 5.05
N ASN A 29 0.89 3.90 5.47
CA ASN A 29 2.33 3.84 5.28
C ASN A 29 2.61 2.80 4.17
N PRO A 30 2.93 3.22 2.94
CA PRO A 30 3.17 2.28 1.86
C PRO A 30 4.53 1.60 2.04
N HIS A 31 4.56 0.26 1.98
CA HIS A 31 5.79 -0.50 2.20
C HIS A 31 6.27 -1.23 0.94
N ALA A 32 5.35 -1.68 0.08
CA ALA A 32 5.72 -2.41 -1.14
C ALA A 32 4.67 -2.30 -2.24
N VAL A 33 5.13 -2.35 -3.49
CA VAL A 33 4.32 -2.59 -4.69
C VAL A 33 4.88 -3.80 -5.41
N TYR A 34 4.06 -4.79 -5.72
CA TYR A 34 4.51 -6.05 -6.28
C TYR A 34 3.47 -6.69 -7.21
N ASN A 35 3.96 -7.50 -8.14
CA ASN A 35 3.11 -8.30 -9.01
C ASN A 35 2.54 -9.48 -8.21
N HIS A 36 1.23 -9.70 -8.30
CA HIS A 36 0.54 -10.78 -7.62
C HIS A 36 -0.23 -11.63 -8.62
N ILE A 37 0.00 -12.95 -8.54
CA ILE A 37 -0.77 -13.93 -9.30
C ILE A 37 -1.97 -14.36 -8.46
N ASN A 38 -3.16 -13.98 -8.90
CA ASN A 38 -4.41 -14.35 -8.27
C ASN A 38 -4.68 -15.86 -8.41
N LYS A 39 -5.60 -16.40 -7.61
CA LYS A 39 -6.00 -17.82 -7.66
C LYS A 39 -6.48 -18.28 -9.05
N ASN A 40 -7.11 -17.38 -9.80
CA ASN A 40 -7.56 -17.62 -11.18
C ASN A 40 -6.43 -17.45 -12.23
N ARG A 41 -5.16 -17.42 -11.81
CA ARG A 41 -3.96 -17.20 -12.64
C ARG A 41 -3.89 -15.85 -13.36
N THR A 42 -4.77 -14.91 -13.04
CA THR A 42 -4.63 -13.53 -13.53
C THR A 42 -3.52 -12.80 -12.78
N LYS A 43 -2.85 -11.88 -13.47
CA LYS A 43 -1.87 -10.99 -12.85
C LYS A 43 -2.57 -9.70 -12.41
N SER A 44 -2.27 -9.28 -11.19
CA SER A 44 -2.66 -7.99 -10.64
C SER A 44 -1.44 -7.33 -10.01
N VAL A 45 -1.48 -6.01 -9.82
CA VAL A 45 -0.46 -5.31 -9.07
C VAL A 45 -1.05 -4.94 -7.72
N LYS A 46 -0.37 -5.35 -6.65
CA LYS A 46 -0.80 -5.10 -5.28
C LYS A 46 0.12 -4.07 -4.62
N VAL A 47 -0.45 -3.35 -3.67
CA VAL A 47 0.25 -2.41 -2.80
C VAL A 47 0.01 -2.86 -1.36
N ASP A 48 1.09 -3.12 -0.63
CA ASP A 48 1.02 -3.36 0.81
C ASP A 48 1.19 -2.04 1.55
N ILE A 49 0.16 -1.67 2.31
CA ILE A 49 0.09 -0.42 3.07
C ILE A 49 -0.32 -0.77 4.49
N GLU A 50 0.39 -0.24 5.49
CA GLU A 50 -0.09 -0.23 6.87
C GLU A 50 -1.08 0.93 7.01
N GLN A 51 -2.37 0.62 7.05
CA GLN A 51 -3.41 1.65 7.13
C GLN A 51 -3.48 2.21 8.55
N THR A 52 -3.23 3.51 8.71
CA THR A 52 -3.17 4.21 10.00
C THR A 52 -4.45 4.93 10.35
N SER A 53 -5.26 5.34 9.36
CA SER A 53 -6.56 5.99 9.59
C SER A 53 -7.49 5.94 8.36
N GLY A 54 -8.64 6.62 8.43
CA GLY A 54 -9.60 6.79 7.34
C GLY A 54 -10.59 5.65 7.17
N PHE A 55 -11.18 5.54 5.98
CA PHE A 55 -12.24 4.58 5.71
C PHE A 55 -11.75 3.12 5.83
N SER A 56 -12.44 2.34 6.64
CA SER A 56 -12.18 0.91 6.77
C SER A 56 -13.51 0.15 6.84
N SER A 57 -13.78 -0.64 5.80
CA SER A 57 -14.88 -1.61 5.80
C SER A 57 -14.58 -2.86 6.64
N GLU A 58 -13.30 -3.11 6.94
CA GLU A 58 -12.88 -4.22 7.81
C GLU A 58 -12.88 -3.81 9.29
N GLN A 59 -13.37 -4.67 10.19
CA GLN A 59 -13.22 -4.51 11.65
C GLN A 59 -11.79 -4.87 12.13
N LYS A 60 -10.76 -4.54 11.33
CA LYS A 60 -9.37 -4.67 11.77
C LYS A 60 -8.93 -3.36 12.44
N PRO A 61 -8.12 -3.43 13.50
CA PRO A 61 -7.55 -2.24 14.10
C PRO A 61 -6.73 -1.45 13.07
N PHE A 62 -6.71 -0.13 13.24
CA PHE A 62 -5.75 0.73 12.56
C PHE A 62 -4.31 0.33 12.95
N SER A 63 -3.35 0.69 12.11
CA SER A 63 -1.96 0.18 12.13
C SER A 63 -1.86 -1.32 11.84
N SER A 64 -2.64 -1.76 10.85
CA SER A 64 -2.58 -3.11 10.30
C SER A 64 -2.24 -3.09 8.81
N PHE A 65 -1.40 -4.04 8.39
CA PHE A 65 -1.08 -4.23 6.99
C PHE A 65 -2.29 -4.73 6.20
N ARG A 66 -2.54 -4.06 5.09
CA ARG A 66 -3.60 -4.39 4.13
C ARG A 66 -3.02 -4.37 2.73
N GLN A 67 -3.61 -5.20 1.88
CA GLN A 67 -3.19 -5.34 0.49
C GLN A 67 -4.26 -4.72 -0.38
N PHE A 68 -3.89 -3.72 -1.17
CA PHE A 68 -4.78 -2.98 -2.05
C PHE A 68 -4.45 -3.30 -3.50
N ASP A 69 -5.47 -3.44 -4.35
CA ASP A 69 -5.27 -3.50 -5.80
C ASP A 69 -4.87 -2.13 -6.33
N LEU A 70 -3.74 -2.03 -7.03
CA LEU A 70 -3.23 -0.75 -7.56
C LEU A 70 -4.19 -0.08 -8.54
N ASP A 71 -4.95 -0.86 -9.30
CA ASP A 71 -5.93 -0.35 -10.29
C ASP A 71 -7.18 0.29 -9.64
N LYS A 72 -7.45 -0.04 -8.38
CA LYS A 72 -8.54 0.54 -7.58
C LYS A 72 -8.09 1.70 -6.70
N ILE A 73 -6.79 2.02 -6.68
CA ILE A 73 -6.24 3.15 -5.92
C ILE A 73 -6.28 4.42 -6.77
N SER A 74 -6.96 5.44 -6.24
CA SER A 74 -7.08 6.77 -6.84
C SER A 74 -6.69 7.86 -5.85
N ASN A 75 -6.55 9.09 -6.34
CA ASN A 75 -6.32 10.30 -5.54
C ASN A 75 -5.12 10.21 -4.56
N VAL A 76 -4.06 9.49 -4.94
CA VAL A 76 -2.87 9.33 -4.09
C VAL A 76 -2.15 10.67 -3.92
N LYS A 77 -1.91 11.08 -2.68
CA LYS A 77 -1.10 12.24 -2.32
C LYS A 77 -0.02 11.82 -1.33
N LEU A 78 1.13 12.48 -1.40
CA LEU A 78 2.15 12.38 -0.35
C LEU A 78 1.71 13.28 0.79
N GLU A 79 1.82 12.77 2.01
CA GLU A 79 1.71 13.58 3.22
C GLU A 79 3.12 14.07 3.62
N ASP A 80 3.18 15.13 4.41
CA ASP A 80 4.45 15.70 4.86
C ASP A 80 5.16 14.81 5.91
N ASP A 81 4.40 13.97 6.61
CA ASP A 81 4.92 13.09 7.65
C ASP A 81 5.61 11.83 7.09
N GLU A 82 6.80 11.55 7.62
CA GLU A 82 7.48 10.26 7.45
C GLU A 82 6.94 9.22 8.43
N PHE A 83 7.07 7.93 8.09
CA PHE A 83 6.78 6.83 9.00
C PHE A 83 8.00 6.00 9.34
N ASN A 84 8.00 5.44 10.55
CA ASN A 84 8.93 4.38 10.91
C ASN A 84 8.46 3.05 10.33
N VAL A 85 9.38 2.31 9.70
CA VAL A 85 9.10 0.98 9.16
C VAL A 85 8.55 0.07 10.26
N SER A 86 7.37 -0.47 10.04
CA SER A 86 6.69 -1.31 11.02
C SER A 86 7.48 -2.60 11.28
N GLY A 87 7.66 -2.99 12.54
CA GLY A 87 8.32 -4.26 12.89
C GLY A 87 7.60 -5.51 12.39
N LYS A 88 6.35 -5.36 11.90
CA LYS A 88 5.57 -6.43 11.26
C LYS A 88 5.88 -6.57 9.76
N TYR A 89 6.57 -5.61 9.16
CA TYR A 89 6.99 -5.69 7.76
C TYR A 89 8.12 -6.70 7.59
N ASN A 90 7.93 -7.64 6.65
CA ASN A 90 8.94 -8.63 6.31
C ASN A 90 9.31 -8.53 4.82
N SER A 91 10.36 -7.76 4.53
CA SER A 91 10.86 -7.53 3.16
C SER A 91 11.32 -8.81 2.43
N LYS A 92 11.56 -9.91 3.17
CA LYS A 92 11.94 -11.23 2.65
C LYS A 92 10.75 -12.15 2.40
N SER A 93 9.52 -11.69 2.63
CA SER A 93 8.31 -12.44 2.32
C SER A 93 8.28 -12.87 0.86
N SER A 94 7.86 -14.11 0.59
CA SER A 94 7.74 -14.66 -0.77
C SER A 94 6.77 -13.86 -1.65
N ARG A 95 5.87 -13.08 -1.05
CA ARG A 95 4.96 -12.17 -1.75
C ARG A 95 5.70 -11.09 -2.54
N TYR A 96 6.91 -10.72 -2.10
CA TYR A 96 7.72 -9.67 -2.69
C TYR A 96 8.83 -10.19 -3.60
N ASN A 97 8.74 -11.46 -4.03
CA ASN A 97 9.70 -12.04 -4.98
C ASN A 97 9.66 -11.34 -6.35
N ASP A 98 8.48 -10.84 -6.75
CA ASP A 98 8.27 -10.06 -7.96
C ASP A 98 7.85 -8.61 -7.60
N ALA A 99 8.67 -7.98 -6.75
CA ALA A 99 8.45 -6.62 -6.30
C ALA A 99 8.86 -5.59 -7.37
N ILE A 100 7.97 -4.64 -7.62
CA ILE A 100 8.25 -3.45 -8.45
C ILE A 100 9.06 -2.45 -7.63
N ILE A 101 8.69 -2.28 -6.35
CA ILE A 101 9.43 -1.52 -5.35
C ILE A 101 9.06 -2.03 -3.96
N LYS A 102 9.99 -1.97 -3.02
CA LYS A 102 9.76 -2.28 -1.61
C LYS A 102 10.81 -1.59 -0.76
N LEU A 103 10.48 -1.37 0.51
CA LEU A 103 11.47 -1.06 1.55
C LEU A 103 12.43 -2.23 1.78
#